data_AF-A0A0Q8IJE2-F1
#
_entry.id   AF-A0A0Q8IJE2-F1
#
_cell.length_a   1.000
_cell.length_b   1.000
_cell.length_c   1.000
_cell.angle_alpha   90.00
_cell.angle_beta   90.00
_cell.angle_gamma   90.00
#
_symmetry.space_group_name_H-M   'P 1'
#
loop_
_entity.id
_entity.type
_entity.pdbx_description
1 polymer ?
#
loop_
_entity_poly.entity_id
_entity_poly.type
_entity_poly.pdbx_seq_one_letter_code
_entity_poly.pdbx_strand_id
1 'polypeptide(L)' 'MSNVTERTWTMVPISQAINKLMQTYIKYPPRKLQSMGYDGPIELSKYQKFQSVREEMQKEGINIQMPQ' A
#
# COMPACT_ATOMS: atom_id res chain seq x y z
N MET A 1 26.08 -9.18 -37.15
CA MET A 1 25.62 -7.97 -36.43
C MET A 1 24.96 -8.40 -35.12
N SER A 2 25.25 -7.74 -34.01
CA SER A 2 24.58 -7.99 -32.73
C SER A 2 23.28 -7.16 -32.66
N ASN A 3 22.18 -7.75 -32.18
CA ASN A 3 20.84 -7.16 -32.10
C ASN A 3 20.67 -6.06 -31.03
N VAL A 4 21.73 -5.31 -30.70
CA VAL A 4 21.68 -4.29 -29.64
C VAL A 4 20.96 -3.03 -30.13
N THR A 5 21.09 -2.69 -31.41
CA THR A 5 20.50 -1.48 -32.01
C THR A 5 18.98 -1.54 -32.09
N GLU A 6 18.41 -2.71 -32.38
CA GLU A 6 16.95 -2.93 -32.47
C GLU A 6 16.25 -2.75 -31.12
N ARG A 7 16.95 -2.97 -30.00
CA ARG A 7 16.43 -2.83 -28.64
C ARG A 7 16.41 -1.40 -28.12
N THR A 8 17.19 -0.50 -28.73
CA THR A 8 17.26 0.90 -28.28
C THR A 8 16.05 1.68 -28.79
N TRP A 9 15.61 1.41 -30.03
CA TRP A 9 14.42 2.04 -30.61
C TRP A 9 13.11 1.54 -30.00
N THR A 10 13.09 0.37 -29.35
CA THR A 10 11.90 -0.13 -28.61
C THR A 10 11.74 0.51 -27.23
N MET A 11 12.78 1.12 -26.66
CA MET A 11 12.71 1.75 -25.34
C MET A 11 11.80 2.99 -25.32
N VAL A 12 11.75 3.77 -26.41
CA VAL A 12 10.89 4.96 -26.54
C VAL A 12 9.39 4.62 -26.49
N PRO A 13 8.86 3.69 -27.32
CA PRO A 13 7.45 3.30 -27.23
C PRO A 13 7.10 2.59 -25.91
N ILE A 14 8.05 1.85 -25.30
CA ILE A 14 7.85 1.24 -23.97
C ILE A 14 7.66 2.33 -22.90
N SER A 15 8.49 3.38 -22.91
CA SER A 15 8.35 4.51 -21.97
C SER A 15 7.00 5.22 -22.12
N GLN A 16 6.52 5.41 -23.34
CA GLN A 16 5.19 5.97 -23.59
C GLN A 16 4.07 5.07 -23.07
N ALA A 17 4.20 3.74 -23.25
CA ALA A 17 3.22 2.78 -22.75
C ALA A 17 3.17 2.73 -21.21
N ILE A 18 4.33 2.79 -20.55
CA ILE A 18 4.42 2.86 -19.07
C ILE A 18 3.78 4.15 -18.56
N ASN A 19 4.09 5.31 -19.17
CA ASN A 19 3.48 6.58 -18.79
C ASN A 19 1.96 6.56 -18.96
N LYS A 20 1.46 5.98 -20.06
CA LYS A 20 0.02 5.79 -20.29
C LYS A 20 -0.62 4.91 -19.22
N LEU A 21 0.05 3.84 -18.81
CA LEU A 21 -0.40 2.99 -17.71
C LEU A 21 -0.39 3.74 -16.36
N MET A 22 0.65 4.53 -16.08
CA MET A 22 0.72 5.32 -14.84
C MET A 22 -0.44 6.33 -14.76
N GLN A 23 -0.82 6.93 -15.89
CA GLN A 23 -1.97 7.83 -15.97
C GLN A 23 -3.31 7.13 -15.72
N THR A 24 -3.45 5.82 -16.00
CA THR A 24 -4.71 5.11 -15.71
C THR A 24 -4.97 4.99 -14.21
N TYR A 25 -3.93 4.91 -13.37
CA TYR A 25 -4.10 4.90 -11.91
C TYR A 25 -4.63 6.24 -11.35
N ILE A 26 -4.37 7.35 -12.05
CA ILE A 26 -4.94 8.66 -11.69
C ILE A 26 -6.37 8.78 -12.19
N LYS A 27 -6.61 8.41 -13.45
CA LYS A 27 -7.94 8.50 -14.08
C LYS A 27 -8.94 7.51 -13.48
N TYR A 28 -8.46 6.33 -13.10
CA TYR A 28 -9.24 5.25 -12.48
C TYR A 28 -8.48 4.80 -11.24
N PRO A 29 -8.70 5.46 -10.08
CA PRO A 29 -8.02 5.06 -8.85
C PRO A 29 -8.25 3.57 -8.58
N PRO A 30 -7.23 2.84 -8.09
CA PRO A 30 -7.37 1.45 -7.70
C PRO A 30 -8.60 1.28 -6.82
N ARG A 31 -9.39 0.22 -7.07
CA ARG A 31 -10.57 -0.05 -6.24
C ARG A 31 -10.12 -0.20 -4.80
N LYS A 32 -10.93 0.29 -3.86
CA LYS A 32 -10.75 0.01 -2.44
C LYS A 32 -10.55 -1.49 -2.26
N LEU A 33 -9.58 -1.91 -1.45
CA LEU A 33 -9.30 -3.30 -1.14
C LEU A 33 -10.63 -4.02 -0.78
N GLN A 34 -11.05 -5.00 -1.58
CA GLN A 34 -12.38 -5.63 -1.50
C GLN A 34 -12.42 -6.89 -0.62
N SER A 35 -11.41 -7.09 0.23
CA SER A 35 -11.45 -8.12 1.27
C SER A 35 -10.67 -7.63 2.48
N MET A 36 -11.14 -8.00 3.68
CA MET A 36 -10.31 -8.00 4.89
C MET A 36 -9.10 -8.88 4.60
N GLY A 37 -7.99 -8.28 4.18
CA GLY A 37 -6.71 -8.97 4.14
C GLY A 37 -6.40 -9.44 5.55
N TYR A 38 -6.01 -10.70 5.71
CA TYR A 38 -5.45 -11.15 6.97
C TYR A 38 -4.08 -10.50 7.11
N ASP A 39 -4.00 -9.43 7.90
CA ASP A 39 -2.76 -8.67 8.15
C ASP A 39 -1.78 -9.42 9.08
N GLY A 40 -2.13 -10.63 9.50
CA GLY A 40 -1.33 -11.46 10.41
C GLY A 40 -1.64 -11.21 11.89
N PRO A 41 -1.06 -12.02 12.79
CA PRO A 41 -1.16 -11.79 14.22
C PRO A 41 -0.41 -10.51 14.60
N ILE A 42 -0.92 -9.78 15.58
CA ILE A 42 -0.27 -8.57 16.07
C ILE A 42 1.09 -8.91 16.70
N GLU A 43 2.13 -8.17 16.31
CA GLU A 43 3.44 -8.27 16.96
C GLU A 43 3.35 -7.77 18.41
N LEU A 44 4.12 -8.38 19.32
CA LEU A 44 4.18 -7.96 20.74
C LEU A 44 4.51 -6.47 20.91
N SER A 45 5.40 -5.94 20.08
CA SER A 45 5.79 -4.52 20.08
C SER A 45 4.62 -3.60 19.72
N LYS A 46 3.77 -4.02 18.77
CA LYS A 46 2.57 -3.28 18.34
C LYS A 46 1.51 -3.35 19.43
N TYR A 47 1.30 -4.52 20.02
CA TYR A 47 0.37 -4.71 21.14
C TYR A 47 0.68 -3.77 22.31
N GLN A 48 1.95 -3.70 22.74
CA GLN A 48 2.38 -2.82 23.82
C GLN A 48 2.11 -1.34 23.53
N LYS A 49 2.34 -0.89 22.29
CA LYS A 49 2.03 0.48 21.85
C LYS A 49 0.54 0.77 21.86
N PHE A 50 -0.30 -0.15 21.38
CA PHE A 50 -1.75 0.05 21.43
C PHE A 50 -2.29 0.03 22.85
N GLN A 51 -1.72 -0.82 23.71
CA GLN A 51 -2.08 -0.88 25.12
C GLN A 51 -1.75 0.44 25.84
N SER A 52 -0.56 1.02 25.63
CA SER A 52 -0.20 2.31 26.25
C SER A 52 -1.11 3.44 25.80
N VAL A 53 -1.40 3.52 24.49
CA VAL A 53 -2.32 4.53 23.94
C VAL A 53 -3.73 4.35 24.49
N ARG A 54 -4.21 3.11 24.60
CA ARG A 54 -5.53 2.80 25.16
C ARG A 54 -5.63 3.24 26.62
N GLU A 55 -4.59 3.02 27.42
CA GLU A 55 -4.55 3.45 28.83
C GLU A 55 -4.59 4.98 28.97
N GLU A 56 -3.94 5.72 28.06
CA GLU A 56 -4.03 7.18 28.02
C GLU A 56 -5.44 7.64 27.63
N MET A 57 -6.03 7.06 26.59
CA MET A 57 -7.39 7.40 26.15
C MET A 57 -8.47 7.04 27.17
N GLN A 58 -8.28 5.96 27.93
CA GLN A 58 -9.17 5.58 29.03
C GLN A 58 -9.18 6.63 30.15
N LYS A 59 -8.04 7.27 30.45
CA LYS A 59 -7.98 8.37 31.43
C LYS A 59 -8.80 9.58 30.99
N GLU A 60 -8.91 9.79 29.68
CA GLU A 60 -9.73 10.84 29.06
C GLU A 60 -11.21 10.43 28.88
N GLY A 61 -11.58 9.22 29.34
CA GLY A 61 -12.95 8.71 29.27
C GLY A 61 -13.34 8.07 27.94
N ILE A 62 -12.38 7.86 27.03
CA ILE A 62 -12.62 7.26 25.71
C ILE A 62 -12.34 5.75 25.80
N ASN A 63 -13.37 4.92 25.59
CA ASN A 63 -13.25 3.46 25.64
C ASN A 63 -13.21 2.86 24.23
N ILE A 64 -12.03 2.40 23.82
CA ILE A 64 -11.81 1.73 22.53
C ILE A 64 -11.50 0.25 22.79
N GLN A 65 -12.13 -0.62 22.00
CA GLN A 65 -11.87 -2.06 22.02
C GLN A 65 -10.61 -2.37 21.19
N MET A 66 -9.82 -3.34 21.65
CA MET A 66 -8.67 -3.81 20.87
C MET A 66 -9.17 -4.40 19.55
N PRO A 67 -8.59 -4.01 18.40
CA PRO A 67 -8.90 -4.67 17.13
C PRO A 67 -8.54 -6.16 17.22
N GLN A 68 -9.46 -7.02 16.75
CA GLN A 68 -9.27 -8.47 16.66
C GLN A 68 -8.35 -8.82 15.49
#